data_AF-A0A8C1RC15-F1
#
_entry.id   AF-A0A8C1RC15-F1
#
_cell.length_a   1.000
_cell.length_b   1.000
_cell.length_c   1.000
_cell.angle_alpha   90.00
_cell.angle_beta   90.00
_cell.angle_gamma   90.00
#
_symmetry.space_group_name_H-M   'P 1'
#
loop_
_entity.id
_entity.type
_entity.pdbx_description
1 polymer ?
#
loop_
_entity_poly.entity_id
_entity_poly.type
_entity_poly.pdbx_seq_one_letter_code
_entity_poly.pdbx_strand_id
1 'polypeptide(L)'
;MFRNWDKWVSRRFQKVKMRCRKGIPSSLRAKAWQLLSNSQELLESNPGKFDELEQEQGDPKWLDIIEKDLHRQFPFHEMFAARGGHGQQDLYRILKAYTIYRPDEGYCQAQAPVAAVLLMHMPAEQAFWCLVQICEKYLPGYYSAGLEAIQLDGEIFFSLLRRVCPMAYRHLKKFKIDPILYMTEWFMCIFSRTLPWSCVLRVWDMFFCEGVKIVFRVGLVLLKQMLGSVDKLRELQGMYETMEQLRNIPPENIREEVLVQEVVSLSVTEALIERECGIQVRKWRESRGVLTHQPGRRLHGTRAIFEQKHRAAAISSGGIRPHNPPLSITRERSQPEFLNKTVL
;
A
#
# COMPACT_ATOMS: atom_id res chain seq x y z
N MET A 1 -15.71 -20.65 -1.36
CA MET A 1 -14.34 -20.21 -1.74
C MET A 1 -13.37 -20.49 -0.61
N PHE A 2 -13.60 -19.95 0.59
CA PHE A 2 -12.69 -20.07 1.75
C PHE A 2 -12.24 -21.48 2.13
N ARG A 3 -13.14 -22.49 2.11
CA ARG A 3 -12.77 -23.89 2.44
C ARG A 3 -11.69 -24.50 1.54
N ASN A 4 -11.47 -23.95 0.35
CA ASN A 4 -10.52 -24.46 -0.64
C ASN A 4 -9.58 -23.33 -1.11
N TRP A 5 -9.13 -22.47 -0.18
CA TRP A 5 -8.46 -21.21 -0.49
C TRP A 5 -7.27 -21.37 -1.44
N ASP A 6 -6.36 -22.29 -1.15
CA ASP A 6 -5.15 -22.51 -1.95
C ASP A 6 -5.46 -22.90 -3.39
N LYS A 7 -6.50 -23.71 -3.61
CA LYS A 7 -6.98 -24.05 -4.96
C LYS A 7 -7.52 -22.83 -5.70
N TRP A 8 -8.18 -21.92 -5.00
CA TRP A 8 -8.72 -20.69 -5.60
C TRP A 8 -7.62 -19.70 -5.95
N VAL A 9 -6.62 -19.52 -5.09
CA VAL A 9 -5.49 -18.62 -5.36
C VAL A 9 -4.61 -19.19 -6.48
N SER A 10 -4.28 -20.49 -6.45
CA SER A 10 -3.41 -21.10 -7.46
C SER A 10 -4.06 -21.24 -8.84
N ARG A 11 -5.31 -21.69 -8.93
CA ARG A 11 -5.95 -22.06 -10.21
C ARG A 11 -7.05 -21.12 -10.68
N ARG A 12 -7.59 -20.27 -9.80
CA ARG A 12 -8.78 -19.44 -10.10
C ARG A 12 -8.62 -17.99 -9.63
N PHE A 13 -7.39 -17.48 -9.57
CA PHE A 13 -7.08 -16.15 -9.04
C PHE A 13 -7.88 -15.03 -9.71
N GLN A 14 -8.09 -15.08 -11.03
CA GLN A 14 -8.88 -14.07 -11.73
C GLN A 14 -10.32 -13.96 -11.20
N LYS A 15 -10.90 -15.08 -10.77
CA LYS A 15 -12.25 -15.08 -10.17
C LYS A 15 -12.23 -14.55 -8.73
N VAL A 16 -11.16 -14.78 -7.96
CA VAL A 16 -10.94 -14.16 -6.65
C VAL A 16 -10.86 -12.63 -6.82
N LYS A 17 -9.98 -12.19 -7.73
CA LYS A 17 -9.78 -10.78 -8.10
C LYS A 17 -11.09 -10.09 -8.51
N MET A 18 -11.87 -10.71 -9.39
CA MET A 18 -13.18 -10.17 -9.80
C MET A 18 -14.14 -10.03 -8.62
N ARG A 19 -14.15 -10.98 -7.67
CA ARG A 19 -15.03 -10.91 -6.49
C ARG A 19 -14.60 -9.79 -5.53
N CYS A 20 -13.31 -9.60 -5.31
CA CYS A 20 -12.78 -8.45 -4.54
C CYS A 20 -13.12 -7.11 -5.22
N ARG A 21 -13.01 -7.03 -6.55
CA ARG A 21 -13.42 -5.86 -7.36
C ARG A 21 -14.92 -5.63 -7.46
N LYS A 22 -15.76 -6.63 -7.12
CA LYS A 22 -17.21 -6.45 -7.01
C LYS A 22 -17.63 -5.92 -5.64
N GLY A 23 -17.01 -6.40 -4.55
CA GLY A 23 -17.51 -6.16 -3.20
C GLY A 23 -17.38 -7.40 -2.37
N ILE A 24 -16.59 -7.37 -1.31
CA ILE A 24 -16.66 -8.41 -0.28
C ILE A 24 -17.82 -8.03 0.66
N PRO A 25 -18.81 -8.91 0.87
CA PRO A 25 -19.87 -8.66 1.84
C PRO A 25 -19.30 -8.38 3.23
N SER A 26 -19.91 -7.44 3.97
CA SER A 26 -19.37 -6.99 5.26
C SER A 26 -19.12 -8.12 6.25
N SER A 27 -20.07 -9.06 6.35
CA SER A 27 -19.97 -10.25 7.21
C SER A 27 -18.85 -11.23 6.84
N LEU A 28 -18.25 -11.09 5.65
CA LEU A 28 -17.18 -11.95 5.17
C LEU A 28 -15.80 -11.28 5.20
N ARG A 29 -15.71 -9.97 5.49
CA ARG A 29 -14.45 -9.22 5.41
C ARG A 29 -13.39 -9.72 6.37
N ALA A 30 -13.75 -9.98 7.64
CA ALA A 30 -12.82 -10.53 8.63
C ALA A 30 -12.02 -11.71 8.06
N LYS A 31 -12.75 -12.75 7.65
CA LYS A 31 -12.16 -13.98 7.08
C LYS A 31 -11.50 -13.75 5.73
N ALA A 32 -12.10 -12.95 4.86
CA ALA A 32 -11.56 -12.72 3.53
C ALA A 32 -10.23 -11.96 3.59
N TRP A 33 -10.15 -10.89 4.38
CA TRP A 33 -8.95 -10.08 4.51
C TRP A 33 -7.82 -10.88 5.17
N GLN A 34 -8.10 -11.69 6.19
CA GLN A 34 -7.07 -12.56 6.78
C GLN A 34 -6.51 -13.59 5.78
N LEU A 35 -7.37 -14.16 4.92
CA LEU A 35 -6.94 -15.11 3.87
C LEU A 35 -6.19 -14.41 2.72
N LEU A 36 -6.64 -13.21 2.32
CA LEU A 36 -6.02 -12.42 1.25
C LEU A 36 -4.64 -11.89 1.68
N SER A 37 -4.51 -11.49 2.95
CA SER A 37 -3.27 -10.99 3.53
C SER A 37 -2.35 -12.10 4.03
N ASN A 38 -2.83 -13.34 4.19
CA ASN A 38 -2.16 -14.43 4.88
C ASN A 38 -1.92 -14.19 6.39
N SER A 39 -2.62 -13.23 6.99
CA SER A 39 -2.54 -13.00 8.44
C SER A 39 -3.20 -14.13 9.25
N GLN A 40 -4.11 -14.91 8.66
CA GLN A 40 -4.69 -16.07 9.34
C GLN A 40 -3.61 -17.09 9.73
N GLU A 41 -2.68 -17.37 8.83
CA GLU A 41 -1.59 -18.32 9.09
C GLU A 41 -0.60 -17.77 10.12
N LEU A 42 -0.34 -16.45 10.12
CA LEU A 42 0.48 -15.83 11.17
C LEU A 42 -0.17 -16.01 12.54
N LEU A 43 -1.48 -15.76 12.64
CA LEU A 43 -2.23 -15.99 13.87
C LEU A 43 -2.12 -17.46 14.31
N GLU A 44 -2.42 -18.40 13.42
CA GLU A 44 -2.37 -19.84 13.71
C GLU A 44 -0.96 -20.33 14.09
N SER A 45 0.09 -19.72 13.54
CA SER A 45 1.48 -20.09 13.82
C SER A 45 2.05 -19.44 15.08
N ASN A 46 1.33 -18.48 15.70
CA ASN A 46 1.78 -17.73 16.87
C ASN A 46 0.70 -17.70 17.97
N PRO A 47 0.24 -18.88 18.45
CA PRO A 47 -0.82 -18.95 19.44
C PRO A 47 -0.39 -18.24 20.74
N GLY A 48 -1.26 -17.38 21.27
CA GLY A 48 -1.02 -16.62 22.51
C GLY A 48 -0.06 -15.43 22.37
N LYS A 49 0.55 -15.23 21.19
CA LYS A 49 1.58 -14.19 21.05
C LYS A 49 1.03 -12.78 21.22
N PHE A 50 -0.20 -12.51 20.78
CA PHE A 50 -0.81 -11.20 20.97
C PHE A 50 -1.05 -10.90 22.46
N ASP A 51 -1.52 -11.89 23.23
CA ASP A 51 -1.75 -11.75 24.67
C ASP A 51 -0.43 -11.54 25.43
N GLU A 52 0.65 -12.24 25.03
CA GLU A 52 1.99 -12.00 25.56
C GLU A 52 2.43 -10.54 25.35
N LEU A 53 2.34 -10.04 24.11
CA LEU A 53 2.73 -8.67 23.76
C LEU A 53 1.88 -7.62 24.49
N GLU A 54 0.62 -7.92 24.74
CA GLU A 54 -0.25 -7.04 25.52
C GLU A 54 0.19 -6.93 26.98
N GLN A 55 0.66 -8.03 27.59
CA GLN A 55 1.14 -8.05 28.96
C GLN A 55 2.52 -7.42 29.12
N GLU A 56 3.34 -7.43 28.07
CA GLU A 56 4.66 -6.81 28.06
C GLU A 56 4.57 -5.28 28.28
N GLN A 57 5.60 -4.72 28.92
CA GLN A 57 5.71 -3.27 29.12
C GLN A 57 6.16 -2.60 27.82
N GLY A 58 5.34 -1.70 27.29
CA GLY A 58 5.71 -0.91 26.11
C GLY A 58 6.60 0.29 26.48
N ASP A 59 7.34 0.81 25.49
CA ASP A 59 8.12 2.04 25.65
C ASP A 59 7.18 3.23 25.95
N PRO A 60 7.34 3.92 27.10
CA PRO A 60 6.50 5.05 27.50
C PRO A 60 6.36 6.14 26.43
N LYS A 61 7.40 6.34 25.60
CA LYS A 61 7.37 7.28 24.48
C LYS A 61 6.24 6.93 23.50
N TRP A 62 6.13 5.67 23.12
CA TRP A 62 5.11 5.24 22.16
C TRP A 62 3.73 5.22 22.78
N LEU A 63 3.61 4.78 24.04
CA LEU A 63 2.32 4.74 24.74
C LEU A 63 1.68 6.13 24.82
N ASP A 64 2.45 7.15 25.21
CA ASP A 64 1.96 8.54 25.28
C ASP A 64 1.48 9.07 23.91
N ILE A 65 2.22 8.75 22.84
CA ILE A 65 1.84 9.16 21.48
C ILE A 65 0.56 8.45 21.03
N ILE A 66 0.44 7.13 21.30
CA ILE A 66 -0.74 6.34 20.96
C ILE A 66 -1.96 6.89 21.69
N GLU A 67 -1.90 7.07 23.01
CA GLU A 67 -3.01 7.59 23.84
C GLU A 67 -3.52 8.95 23.33
N LYS A 68 -2.59 9.83 22.95
CA LYS A 68 -2.92 11.13 22.35
C LYS A 68 -3.52 11.03 20.95
N ASP A 69 -3.40 9.91 20.26
CA ASP A 69 -3.89 9.75 18.90
C ASP A 69 -5.24 9.02 18.82
N LEU A 70 -5.56 8.15 19.80
CA LEU A 70 -6.79 7.35 19.83
C LEU A 70 -8.06 8.18 19.63
N HIS A 71 -8.17 9.32 20.32
CA HIS A 71 -9.38 10.14 20.30
C HIS A 71 -9.66 10.81 18.94
N ARG A 72 -8.67 10.87 18.04
CA ARG A 72 -8.82 11.44 16.70
C ARG A 72 -9.21 10.41 15.65
N GLN A 73 -9.25 9.13 16.01
CA GLN A 73 -9.52 8.04 15.07
C GLN A 73 -11.01 7.75 15.00
N PHE A 74 -11.62 8.13 13.88
CA PHE A 74 -13.05 7.93 13.63
C PHE A 74 -13.94 8.36 14.82
N PRO A 75 -13.81 9.62 15.32
CA PRO A 75 -14.42 10.05 16.58
C PRO A 75 -15.96 9.99 16.60
N PHE A 76 -16.59 9.96 15.42
CA PHE A 76 -18.05 9.86 15.26
C PHE A 76 -18.54 8.42 15.04
N HIS A 77 -17.64 7.44 14.92
CA HIS A 77 -18.01 6.05 14.76
C HIS A 77 -18.35 5.44 16.12
N GLU A 78 -19.47 4.73 16.22
CA GLU A 78 -20.01 4.17 17.48
C GLU A 78 -18.96 3.40 18.30
N MET A 79 -18.14 2.58 17.63
CA MET A 79 -17.06 1.82 18.27
C MET A 79 -15.99 2.69 18.96
N PHE A 80 -15.73 3.91 18.47
CA PHE A 80 -14.62 4.77 18.93
C PHE A 80 -15.08 6.06 19.60
N ALA A 81 -16.37 6.38 19.55
CA ALA A 81 -16.93 7.63 20.06
C ALA A 81 -16.81 7.78 21.59
N ALA A 82 -16.93 6.68 22.33
CA ALA A 82 -16.79 6.68 23.78
C ALA A 82 -15.30 6.77 24.18
N ARG A 83 -14.91 7.87 24.83
CA ARG A 83 -13.55 8.03 25.35
C ARG A 83 -13.24 6.97 26.39
N GLY A 84 -12.17 6.21 26.17
CA GLY A 84 -11.83 5.06 27.02
C GLY A 84 -12.81 3.89 26.92
N GLY A 85 -13.72 3.88 25.93
CA GLY A 85 -14.59 2.73 25.66
C GLY A 85 -13.83 1.56 25.03
N HIS A 86 -14.51 0.41 24.91
CA HIS A 86 -13.90 -0.84 24.44
C HIS A 86 -13.16 -0.72 23.10
N GLY A 87 -13.71 0.00 22.11
CA GLY A 87 -13.02 0.16 20.82
C GLY A 87 -11.71 0.95 20.92
N GLN A 88 -11.65 2.00 21.75
CA GLN A 88 -10.38 2.73 21.99
C GLN A 88 -9.37 1.88 22.75
N GLN A 89 -9.83 1.07 23.71
CA GLN A 89 -8.98 0.14 24.45
C GLN A 89 -8.41 -0.94 23.52
N ASP A 90 -9.23 -1.55 22.67
CA ASP A 90 -8.77 -2.55 21.70
C ASP A 90 -7.81 -1.95 20.67
N LEU A 91 -8.07 -0.73 20.20
CA LEU A 91 -7.15 -0.01 19.32
C LEU A 91 -5.81 0.25 20.00
N TYR A 92 -5.82 0.67 21.27
CA TYR A 92 -4.61 0.83 22.06
C TYR A 92 -3.84 -0.48 22.19
N ARG A 93 -4.52 -1.58 22.53
CA ARG A 93 -3.91 -2.93 22.66
C ARG A 93 -3.19 -3.34 21.38
N ILE A 94 -3.84 -3.18 20.22
CA ILE A 94 -3.26 -3.50 18.90
C ILE A 94 -2.00 -2.67 18.63
N LEU A 95 -2.09 -1.34 18.82
CA LEU A 95 -0.99 -0.43 18.50
C LEU A 95 0.19 -0.61 19.46
N LYS A 96 -0.08 -0.75 20.76
CA LYS A 96 0.93 -1.09 21.76
C LYS A 96 1.64 -2.39 21.38
N ALA A 97 0.89 -3.47 21.14
CA ALA A 97 1.46 -4.76 20.78
C ALA A 97 2.33 -4.67 19.52
N TYR A 98 1.93 -3.87 18.52
CA TYR A 98 2.75 -3.63 17.33
C TYR A 98 4.11 -2.99 17.67
N THR A 99 4.15 -1.99 18.54
CA THR A 99 5.41 -1.33 18.92
C THR A 99 6.38 -2.26 19.64
N ILE A 100 5.85 -3.25 20.37
CA ILE A 100 6.66 -4.27 21.05
C ILE A 100 7.10 -5.35 20.06
N TYR A 101 6.22 -5.72 19.11
CA TYR A 101 6.53 -6.67 18.06
C TYR A 101 7.57 -6.15 17.05
N ARG A 102 7.57 -4.83 16.78
CA ARG A 102 8.49 -4.13 15.87
C ARG A 102 9.08 -2.87 16.54
N PRO A 103 10.00 -3.03 17.51
CA PRO A 103 10.58 -1.91 18.25
C PRO A 103 11.39 -0.97 17.35
N ASP A 104 12.01 -1.48 16.29
CA ASP A 104 12.80 -0.68 15.34
C ASP A 104 11.95 0.30 14.52
N GLU A 105 10.68 -0.04 14.26
CA GLU A 105 9.73 0.87 13.59
C GLU A 105 8.99 1.75 14.59
N GLY A 106 8.59 1.19 15.74
CA GLY A 106 7.83 1.88 16.77
C GLY A 106 6.42 2.23 16.30
N TYR A 107 5.92 3.41 16.71
CA TYR A 107 4.59 3.90 16.34
C TYR A 107 4.66 5.11 15.42
N CYS A 108 3.98 5.01 14.29
CA CYS A 108 3.67 6.10 13.38
C CYS A 108 2.17 6.40 13.43
N GLN A 109 1.79 7.69 13.55
CA GLN A 109 0.38 8.12 13.67
C GLN A 109 -0.53 7.60 12.55
N ALA A 110 0.01 7.38 11.36
CA ALA A 110 -0.76 6.83 10.25
C ALA A 110 -1.17 5.36 10.43
N GLN A 111 -0.62 4.65 11.42
CA GLN A 111 -1.01 3.26 11.72
C GLN A 111 -2.35 3.17 12.44
N ALA A 112 -2.70 4.14 13.29
CA ALA A 112 -3.97 4.09 14.01
C ALA A 112 -5.22 4.06 13.13
N PRO A 113 -5.36 4.88 12.06
CA PRO A 113 -6.53 4.76 11.19
C PRO A 113 -6.56 3.42 10.43
N VAL A 114 -5.39 2.85 10.08
CA VAL A 114 -5.29 1.51 9.47
C VAL A 114 -5.77 0.43 10.45
N ALA A 115 -5.27 0.46 11.69
CA ALA A 115 -5.67 -0.47 12.74
C ALA A 115 -7.16 -0.34 13.11
N ALA A 116 -7.70 0.88 13.14
CA ALA A 116 -9.11 1.15 13.41
C ALA A 116 -10.02 0.55 12.33
N VAL A 117 -9.68 0.71 11.04
CA VAL A 117 -10.45 0.08 9.93
C VAL A 117 -10.46 -1.44 10.08
N LEU A 118 -9.35 -2.05 10.45
CA LEU A 118 -9.28 -3.50 10.70
C LEU A 118 -10.20 -3.89 11.87
N LEU A 119 -10.08 -3.19 13.00
CA LEU A 119 -10.83 -3.46 14.23
C LEU A 119 -12.36 -3.30 14.04
N MET A 120 -12.81 -2.42 13.14
CA MET A 120 -14.23 -2.32 12.77
C MET A 120 -14.78 -3.61 12.14
N HIS A 121 -13.92 -4.51 11.64
CA HIS A 121 -14.32 -5.71 10.92
C HIS A 121 -13.91 -7.01 11.59
N MET A 122 -12.99 -7.01 12.54
CA MET A 122 -12.48 -8.22 13.17
C MET A 122 -12.01 -7.99 14.61
N PRO A 123 -11.94 -9.04 15.45
CA PRO A 123 -11.38 -8.95 16.80
C PRO A 123 -9.94 -8.44 16.83
N ALA A 124 -9.52 -7.91 17.98
CA ALA A 124 -8.24 -7.24 18.16
C ALA A 124 -7.02 -8.04 17.69
N GLU A 125 -6.92 -9.32 18.07
CA GLU A 125 -5.80 -10.18 17.65
C GLU A 125 -5.76 -10.38 16.12
N GLN A 126 -6.91 -10.56 15.48
CA GLN A 126 -6.98 -10.69 14.02
C GLN A 126 -6.58 -9.39 13.32
N ALA A 127 -6.99 -8.26 13.87
CA ALA A 127 -6.63 -6.93 13.39
C ALA A 127 -5.13 -6.67 13.55
N PHE A 128 -4.54 -7.07 14.68
CA PHE A 128 -3.09 -7.02 14.92
C PHE A 128 -2.31 -7.77 13.85
N TRP A 129 -2.64 -9.03 13.56
CA TRP A 129 -1.93 -9.79 12.53
C TRP A 129 -2.15 -9.24 11.12
N CYS A 130 -3.31 -8.66 10.82
CA CYS A 130 -3.53 -7.94 9.57
C CYS A 130 -2.64 -6.68 9.48
N LEU A 131 -2.53 -5.91 10.56
CA LEU A 131 -1.68 -4.72 10.64
C LEU A 131 -0.21 -5.09 10.40
N VAL A 132 0.27 -6.16 11.04
CA VAL A 132 1.63 -6.72 10.83
C VAL A 132 1.86 -7.00 9.34
N GLN A 133 0.93 -7.68 8.67
CA GLN A 133 1.07 -7.95 7.23
C GLN A 133 1.08 -6.67 6.40
N ILE A 134 0.22 -5.69 6.71
CA ILE A 134 0.19 -4.41 6.01
C ILE A 134 1.56 -3.72 6.10
N CYS A 135 2.09 -3.56 7.32
CA CYS A 135 3.34 -2.86 7.54
C CYS A 135 4.54 -3.59 6.90
N GLU A 136 4.64 -4.91 7.08
CA GLU A 136 5.84 -5.63 6.65
C GLU A 136 5.86 -6.04 5.19
N LYS A 137 4.69 -6.39 4.63
CA LYS A 137 4.60 -7.05 3.32
C LYS A 137 4.05 -6.15 2.24
N TYR A 138 3.05 -5.34 2.57
CA TYR A 138 2.39 -4.47 1.61
C TYR A 138 3.05 -3.10 1.53
N LEU A 139 3.36 -2.49 2.68
CA LEU A 139 3.86 -1.12 2.82
C LEU A 139 5.18 -1.04 3.60
N PRO A 140 6.20 -1.87 3.27
CA PRO A 140 7.47 -1.85 4.00
C PRO A 140 8.13 -0.48 3.94
N GLY A 141 8.61 -0.01 5.09
CA GLY A 141 9.30 1.26 5.24
C GLY A 141 8.39 2.50 5.27
N TYR A 142 7.07 2.35 5.09
CA TYR A 142 6.15 3.51 5.10
C TYR A 142 6.08 4.20 6.47
N TYR A 143 6.18 3.42 7.54
CA TYR A 143 6.02 3.91 8.92
C TYR A 143 7.36 4.18 9.62
N SER A 144 8.47 3.96 8.93
CA SER A 144 9.82 4.20 9.44
C SER A 144 10.15 5.70 9.50
N ALA A 145 11.11 6.05 10.34
CA ALA A 145 11.62 7.43 10.44
C ALA A 145 12.11 7.96 9.08
N GLY A 146 11.92 9.26 8.84
CA GLY A 146 12.35 9.93 7.60
C GLY A 146 11.44 9.69 6.38
N LEU A 147 10.48 8.75 6.43
CA LEU A 147 9.49 8.50 5.38
C LEU A 147 10.09 8.27 3.98
N GLU A 148 11.31 7.71 3.90
CA GLU A 148 12.01 7.51 2.62
C GLU A 148 11.20 6.69 1.62
N ALA A 149 10.52 5.64 2.09
CA ALA A 149 9.68 4.79 1.24
C ALA A 149 8.50 5.56 0.63
N ILE A 150 7.89 6.47 1.40
CA ILE A 150 6.79 7.33 0.92
C ILE A 150 7.33 8.38 -0.06
N GLN A 151 8.47 8.99 0.23
CA GLN A 151 9.08 9.97 -0.67
C GLN A 151 9.44 9.33 -2.02
N LEU A 152 10.05 8.14 -2.02
CA LEU A 152 10.34 7.37 -3.23
C LEU A 152 9.06 7.05 -4.01
N ASP A 153 8.00 6.64 -3.31
CA ASP A 153 6.70 6.39 -3.92
C ASP A 153 6.04 7.64 -4.47
N GLY A 154 6.31 8.80 -3.87
CA GLY A 154 5.92 10.09 -4.43
C GLY A 154 6.54 10.34 -5.79
N GLU A 155 7.84 10.08 -5.94
CA GLU A 155 8.53 10.21 -7.23
C GLU A 155 7.98 9.23 -8.27
N ILE A 156 7.71 7.98 -7.87
CA ILE A 156 7.08 6.98 -8.73
C ILE A 156 5.68 7.45 -9.15
N PHE A 157 4.87 7.88 -8.19
CA PHE A 157 3.51 8.34 -8.39
C PHE A 157 3.45 9.54 -9.34
N PHE A 158 4.37 10.50 -9.19
CA PHE A 158 4.46 11.67 -10.07
C PHE A 158 4.89 11.30 -11.49
N SER A 159 5.79 10.33 -11.64
CA SER A 159 6.16 9.76 -12.95
C SER A 159 4.96 9.07 -13.62
N LEU A 160 4.18 8.31 -12.86
CA LEU A 160 2.96 7.66 -13.36
C LEU A 160 1.89 8.70 -13.74
N LEU A 161 1.74 9.78 -12.97
CA LEU A 161 0.82 10.88 -13.26
C LEU A 161 1.15 11.52 -14.61
N ARG A 162 2.43 11.72 -14.94
CA ARG A 162 2.84 12.23 -16.25
C ARG A 162 2.30 11.40 -17.40
N ARG A 163 2.14 10.08 -17.21
CA ARG A 163 1.63 9.13 -18.22
C ARG A 163 0.10 9.10 -18.24
N VAL A 164 -0.53 9.12 -17.07
CA VAL A 164 -1.99 8.96 -16.91
C VAL A 164 -2.75 10.26 -17.12
N CYS A 165 -2.25 11.39 -16.61
CA CYS A 165 -2.85 12.70 -16.75
C CYS A 165 -1.75 13.78 -16.92
N PRO A 166 -1.21 13.96 -18.15
CA PRO A 166 -0.12 14.91 -18.41
C PRO A 166 -0.46 16.36 -18.06
N MET A 167 -1.75 16.73 -18.12
CA MET A 167 -2.26 18.04 -17.72
C MET A 167 -2.08 18.27 -16.21
N ALA A 168 -2.58 17.35 -15.37
CA ALA A 168 -2.41 17.43 -13.93
C ALA A 168 -0.92 17.46 -13.54
N TYR A 169 -0.10 16.62 -14.17
CA TYR A 169 1.35 16.64 -13.98
C TYR A 169 1.97 18.02 -14.26
N ARG A 170 1.64 18.63 -15.42
CA ARG A 170 2.16 19.96 -15.78
C ARG A 170 1.70 21.03 -14.80
N HIS A 171 0.46 20.96 -14.34
CA HIS A 171 -0.11 21.88 -13.35
C HIS A 171 0.65 21.83 -12.03
N LEU A 172 0.78 20.64 -11.44
CA LEU A 172 1.51 20.44 -10.19
C LEU A 172 2.98 20.83 -10.32
N LYS A 173 3.61 20.51 -11.45
CA LYS A 173 4.99 20.92 -11.73
C LYS A 173 5.16 22.44 -11.85
N LYS A 174 4.21 23.13 -12.51
CA LYS A 174 4.21 24.60 -12.65
C LYS A 174 4.22 25.28 -11.28
N PHE A 175 3.42 24.78 -10.35
CA PHE A 175 3.31 25.33 -9.00
C PHE A 175 4.25 24.69 -7.97
N LYS A 176 5.19 23.82 -8.42
CA LYS A 176 6.17 23.13 -7.56
C LYS A 176 5.52 22.39 -6.39
N ILE A 177 4.39 21.73 -6.65
CA ILE A 177 3.67 20.96 -5.64
C ILE A 177 4.21 19.53 -5.65
N ASP A 178 5.06 19.23 -4.68
CA ASP A 178 5.63 17.91 -4.52
C ASP A 178 4.59 16.91 -3.99
N PRO A 179 4.60 15.64 -4.48
CA PRO A 179 3.65 14.61 -4.07
C PRO A 179 3.51 14.44 -2.55
N ILE A 180 4.63 14.50 -1.84
CA ILE A 180 4.72 14.34 -0.39
C ILE A 180 3.80 15.29 0.38
N LEU A 181 3.46 16.45 -0.19
CA LEU A 181 2.62 17.47 0.45
C LEU A 181 1.13 17.07 0.56
N TYR A 182 0.66 16.17 -0.29
CA TYR A 182 -0.76 15.77 -0.33
C TYR A 182 -0.98 14.25 -0.26
N MET A 183 -0.05 13.44 -0.76
CA MET A 183 -0.26 11.99 -0.87
C MET A 183 0.10 11.22 0.40
N THR A 184 0.84 11.82 1.34
CA THR A 184 1.37 11.11 2.52
C THR A 184 0.25 10.44 3.30
N GLU A 185 -0.81 11.18 3.65
CA GLU A 185 -1.96 10.61 4.35
C GLU A 185 -2.71 9.60 3.46
N TRP A 186 -2.90 9.89 2.18
CA TRP A 186 -3.58 9.00 1.24
C TRP A 186 -2.95 7.60 1.21
N PHE A 187 -1.62 7.54 1.13
CA PHE A 187 -0.89 6.30 0.95
C PHE A 187 -0.68 5.59 2.28
N MET A 188 -0.26 6.32 3.33
CA MET A 188 0.01 5.72 4.64
C MET A 188 -1.27 5.23 5.31
N CYS A 189 -2.39 5.95 5.16
CA CYS A 189 -3.66 5.56 5.76
C CYS A 189 -4.53 4.70 4.82
N ILE A 190 -4.02 4.32 3.64
CA ILE A 190 -4.77 3.56 2.60
C ILE A 190 -6.14 4.22 2.35
N PHE A 191 -6.12 5.53 2.22
CA PHE A 191 -7.28 6.41 1.97
C PHE A 191 -8.40 6.38 3.02
N SER A 192 -8.19 5.74 4.16
CA SER A 192 -9.22 5.56 5.22
C SER A 192 -9.73 6.86 5.84
N ARG A 193 -8.92 7.94 5.77
CA ARG A 193 -9.27 9.29 6.24
C ARG A 193 -9.75 10.23 5.13
N THR A 194 -9.62 9.82 3.87
CA THR A 194 -9.81 10.70 2.71
C THR A 194 -11.09 10.39 1.94
N LEU A 195 -11.44 9.11 1.81
CA LEU A 195 -12.55 8.68 0.97
C LEU A 195 -13.84 8.47 1.78
N PRO A 196 -15.02 8.59 1.12
CA PRO A 196 -16.26 8.09 1.71
C PRO A 196 -16.13 6.62 2.13
N TRP A 197 -16.78 6.24 3.23
CA TRP A 197 -16.59 4.92 3.85
C TRP A 197 -16.82 3.75 2.88
N SER A 198 -17.85 3.84 2.04
CA SER A 198 -18.15 2.78 1.08
C SER A 198 -17.00 2.60 0.07
N CYS A 199 -16.39 3.69 -0.41
CA CYS A 199 -15.18 3.70 -1.23
C CYS A 199 -13.96 3.11 -0.51
N VAL A 200 -13.74 3.46 0.77
CA VAL A 200 -12.66 2.89 1.59
C VAL A 200 -12.72 1.36 1.57
N LEU A 201 -13.90 0.79 1.82
CA LEU A 201 -14.08 -0.66 1.84
C LEU A 201 -13.75 -1.30 0.49
N ARG A 202 -14.10 -0.64 -0.63
CA ARG A 202 -13.76 -1.15 -1.98
C ARG A 202 -12.27 -1.08 -2.25
N VAL A 203 -11.61 0.00 -1.84
CA VAL A 203 -10.16 0.16 -1.95
C VAL A 203 -9.45 -0.93 -1.15
N TRP A 204 -9.88 -1.20 0.08
CA TRP A 204 -9.30 -2.21 0.96
C TRP A 204 -9.49 -3.65 0.44
N ASP A 205 -10.69 -3.97 -0.05
CA ASP A 205 -10.97 -5.26 -0.69
C ASP A 205 -10.03 -5.53 -1.88
N MET A 206 -9.80 -4.50 -2.72
CA MET A 206 -8.88 -4.58 -3.84
C MET A 206 -7.41 -4.59 -3.39
N PHE A 207 -7.04 -3.77 -2.41
CA PHE A 207 -5.68 -3.64 -1.88
C PHE A 207 -5.17 -4.96 -1.31
N PHE A 208 -5.94 -5.66 -0.48
CA PHE A 208 -5.53 -6.98 0.02
C PHE A 208 -5.36 -8.01 -1.11
N CYS A 209 -6.22 -7.96 -2.13
CA CYS A 209 -6.15 -8.91 -3.24
C CYS A 209 -5.01 -8.62 -4.23
N GLU A 210 -4.78 -7.35 -4.53
CA GLU A 210 -3.98 -6.89 -5.67
C GLU A 210 -2.72 -6.10 -5.26
N GLY A 211 -2.57 -5.79 -3.98
CA GLY A 211 -1.42 -5.11 -3.40
C GLY A 211 -1.39 -3.60 -3.63
N VAL A 212 -0.22 -3.02 -3.33
CA VAL A 212 0.04 -1.56 -3.31
C VAL A 212 -0.28 -0.84 -4.63
N LYS A 213 -0.33 -1.55 -5.77
CA LYS A 213 -0.73 -0.93 -7.06
C LYS A 213 -2.10 -0.25 -7.00
N ILE A 214 -2.99 -0.75 -6.15
CA ILE A 214 -4.32 -0.16 -5.95
C ILE A 214 -4.18 1.23 -5.33
N VAL A 215 -3.26 1.42 -4.39
CA VAL A 215 -3.00 2.72 -3.75
C VAL A 215 -2.58 3.77 -4.79
N PHE A 216 -1.64 3.42 -5.67
CA PHE A 216 -1.23 4.28 -6.78
C PHE A 216 -2.38 4.59 -7.74
N ARG A 217 -3.16 3.57 -8.14
CA ARG A 217 -4.29 3.76 -9.07
C ARG A 217 -5.36 4.69 -8.47
N VAL A 218 -5.72 4.51 -7.21
CA VAL A 218 -6.69 5.37 -6.52
C VAL A 218 -6.18 6.80 -6.48
N GLY A 219 -4.93 7.04 -6.06
CA GLY A 219 -4.36 8.39 -6.07
C GLY A 219 -4.35 9.04 -7.46
N LEU A 220 -4.06 8.27 -8.51
CA LEU A 220 -4.07 8.77 -9.90
C LEU A 220 -5.48 9.11 -10.38
N VAL A 221 -6.48 8.30 -9.99
CA VAL A 221 -7.89 8.61 -10.26
C VAL A 221 -8.32 9.89 -9.56
N LEU A 222 -7.97 10.07 -8.28
CA LEU A 222 -8.28 11.28 -7.53
C LEU A 222 -7.66 12.53 -8.18
N LEU A 223 -6.38 12.47 -8.56
CA LEU A 223 -5.74 13.57 -9.27
C LEU A 223 -6.37 13.85 -10.63
N LYS A 224 -6.76 12.82 -11.38
CA LYS A 224 -7.49 12.99 -12.64
C LYS A 224 -8.87 13.62 -12.40
N GLN A 225 -9.56 13.24 -11.33
CA GLN A 225 -10.85 13.81 -10.96
C GLN A 225 -10.72 15.26 -10.49
N MET A 226 -9.64 15.67 -9.85
CA MET A 226 -9.48 17.05 -9.39
C MET A 226 -8.84 17.97 -10.42
N LEU A 227 -7.87 17.47 -11.20
CA LEU A 227 -6.98 18.28 -12.04
C LEU A 227 -7.00 17.86 -13.53
N GLY A 228 -7.87 16.92 -13.90
CA GLY A 228 -7.87 16.28 -15.22
C GLY A 228 -8.72 16.94 -16.30
N SER A 229 -9.13 18.19 -16.12
CA SER A 229 -9.84 18.97 -17.15
C SER A 229 -9.49 20.45 -17.07
N VAL A 230 -9.53 21.14 -18.22
CA VAL A 230 -9.23 22.57 -18.30
C VAL A 230 -10.14 23.39 -17.39
N ASP A 231 -11.43 23.07 -17.33
CA ASP A 231 -12.39 23.80 -16.49
C ASP A 231 -12.02 23.76 -15.00
N LYS A 232 -11.66 22.58 -14.49
CA LYS A 232 -11.16 22.42 -13.11
C LYS A 232 -9.90 23.22 -12.85
N LEU A 233 -8.99 23.34 -13.83
CA LEU A 233 -7.75 24.10 -13.66
C LEU A 233 -7.96 25.62 -13.74
N ARG A 234 -9.06 26.11 -14.34
CA ARG A 234 -9.36 27.55 -14.39
C ARG A 234 -9.60 28.15 -13.01
N GLU A 235 -10.08 27.35 -12.07
CA GLU A 235 -10.34 27.79 -10.69
C GLU A 235 -9.08 27.68 -9.81
N LEU A 236 -8.06 26.94 -10.25
CA LEU A 236 -6.85 26.64 -9.48
C LEU A 236 -5.67 27.47 -10.00
N GLN A 237 -5.67 28.77 -9.74
CA GLN A 237 -4.67 29.70 -10.30
C GLN A 237 -3.31 29.69 -9.59
N GLY A 238 -3.21 29.04 -8.43
CA GLY A 238 -2.01 29.03 -7.61
C GLY A 238 -1.77 27.73 -6.86
N MET A 239 -0.69 27.75 -6.07
CA MET A 239 -0.33 26.66 -5.17
C MET A 239 -1.37 26.47 -4.06
N TYR A 240 -1.90 27.58 -3.52
CA TYR A 240 -2.81 27.56 -2.38
C TYR A 240 -4.12 26.85 -2.72
N GLU A 241 -4.81 27.29 -3.78
CA GLU A 241 -6.09 26.74 -4.24
C GLU A 241 -5.92 25.28 -4.65
N THR A 242 -4.81 24.95 -5.32
CA THR A 242 -4.50 23.57 -5.68
C THR A 242 -4.32 22.70 -4.43
N MET A 243 -3.57 23.17 -3.43
CA MET A 243 -3.33 22.42 -2.18
C MET A 243 -4.58 22.31 -1.30
N GLU A 244 -5.46 23.30 -1.33
CA GLU A 244 -6.77 23.23 -0.67
C GLU A 244 -7.64 22.14 -1.31
N GLN A 245 -7.74 22.14 -2.64
CA GLN A 245 -8.49 21.12 -3.39
C GLN A 245 -7.95 19.71 -3.15
N LEU A 246 -6.63 19.53 -3.13
CA LEU A 246 -6.01 18.22 -2.91
C LEU A 246 -6.20 17.69 -1.49
N ARG A 247 -6.29 18.56 -0.48
CA ARG A 247 -6.47 18.14 0.92
C ARG A 247 -7.92 17.91 1.28
N ASN A 248 -8.85 18.63 0.65
CA ASN A 248 -10.27 18.58 0.96
C ASN A 248 -11.06 18.05 -0.23
N ILE A 249 -10.99 16.74 -0.48
CA ILE A 249 -11.71 16.13 -1.60
C ILE A 249 -13.21 16.04 -1.25
N PRO A 250 -14.11 16.72 -1.98
CA PRO A 250 -15.53 16.71 -1.64
C PRO A 250 -16.11 15.29 -1.77
N PRO A 251 -16.78 14.75 -0.72
CA PRO A 251 -17.31 13.38 -0.73
C PRO A 251 -18.26 13.11 -1.90
N GLU A 252 -19.11 14.08 -2.23
CA GLU A 252 -20.05 14.09 -3.35
C GLU A 252 -19.40 13.86 -4.72
N ASN A 253 -18.11 14.21 -4.88
CA ASN A 253 -17.39 14.00 -6.12
C ASN A 253 -16.91 12.56 -6.30
N ILE A 254 -16.94 11.74 -5.24
CA ILE A 254 -16.41 10.38 -5.24
C ILE A 254 -17.55 9.38 -5.03
N ARG A 255 -18.08 8.87 -6.14
CA ARG A 255 -19.04 7.77 -6.13
C ARG A 255 -18.31 6.43 -6.22
N GLU A 256 -18.70 5.49 -5.37
CA GLU A 256 -18.08 4.17 -5.25
C GLU A 256 -17.93 3.43 -6.59
N GLU A 257 -19.03 3.31 -7.35
CA GLU A 257 -19.04 2.56 -8.60
C GLU A 257 -18.11 3.18 -9.65
N VAL A 258 -18.13 4.51 -9.75
CA VAL A 258 -17.28 5.27 -10.67
C VAL A 258 -15.81 5.13 -10.28
N LEU A 259 -15.49 5.26 -9.00
CA LEU A 259 -14.13 5.08 -8.50
C LEU A 259 -13.59 3.70 -8.84
N VAL A 260 -14.35 2.63 -8.54
CA VAL A 260 -13.94 1.25 -8.83
C VAL A 260 -13.74 1.05 -10.33
N GLN A 261 -14.64 1.53 -11.17
CA GLN A 261 -14.53 1.44 -12.62
C GLN A 261 -13.25 2.13 -13.13
N GLU A 262 -13.00 3.37 -12.71
CA GLU A 262 -11.82 4.12 -13.13
C GLU A 262 -10.53 3.45 -12.65
N VAL A 263 -10.46 3.03 -11.39
CA VAL A 263 -9.29 2.33 -10.80
C VAL A 263 -8.97 1.04 -11.54
N VAL A 264 -9.99 0.26 -11.90
CA VAL A 264 -9.81 -1.00 -12.65
C VAL A 264 -9.35 -0.73 -14.08
N SER A 265 -9.87 0.32 -14.72
CA SER A 265 -9.56 0.70 -16.11
C SER A 265 -8.14 1.26 -16.31
N LEU A 266 -7.51 1.80 -15.26
CA LEU A 266 -6.16 2.36 -15.37
C LEU A 266 -5.13 1.28 -15.77
N SER A 267 -4.34 1.58 -16.80
CA SER A 267 -3.26 0.72 -17.31
C SER A 267 -1.95 0.81 -16.51
N VAL A 268 -2.05 0.95 -15.18
CA VAL A 268 -0.89 0.97 -14.27
C VAL A 268 -0.65 -0.43 -13.71
N THR A 269 0.35 -1.13 -14.23
CA THR A 269 0.68 -2.52 -13.86
C THR A 269 1.77 -2.57 -12.78
N GLU A 270 1.93 -3.73 -12.14
CA GLU A 270 3.01 -3.99 -11.16
C GLU A 270 4.38 -3.80 -11.82
N ALA A 271 4.59 -4.39 -13.00
CA ALA A 271 5.82 -4.26 -13.77
C ALA A 271 6.14 -2.80 -14.13
N LEU A 272 5.11 -1.96 -14.37
CA LEU A 272 5.32 -0.53 -14.58
C LEU A 272 5.79 0.16 -13.30
N ILE A 273 5.17 -0.13 -12.16
CA ILE A 273 5.58 0.43 -10.85
C ILE A 273 7.00 -0.02 -10.49
N GLU A 274 7.32 -1.31 -10.65
CA GLU A 274 8.67 -1.85 -10.42
C GLU A 274 9.72 -1.18 -11.33
N ARG A 275 9.40 -0.97 -12.61
CA ARG A 275 10.27 -0.27 -13.55
C ARG A 275 10.52 1.17 -13.13
N GLU A 276 9.47 1.91 -12.78
CA GLU A 276 9.59 3.29 -12.32
C GLU A 276 10.38 3.35 -10.99
N CYS A 277 10.14 2.41 -10.07
CA CYS A 277 10.92 2.28 -8.84
C CYS A 277 12.43 2.15 -9.12
N GLY A 278 12.83 1.26 -10.02
CA GLY A 278 14.24 1.11 -10.41
C GLY A 278 14.84 2.35 -11.08
N ILE A 279 14.02 3.20 -11.71
CA ILE A 279 14.48 4.50 -12.23
C ILE A 279 14.66 5.49 -11.08
N GLN A 280 13.69 5.62 -10.18
CA GLN A 280 13.75 6.60 -9.10
C GLN A 280 14.80 6.26 -8.05
N VAL A 281 15.04 4.98 -7.73
CA VAL A 281 16.12 4.56 -6.83
C VAL A 281 17.49 4.98 -7.37
N ARG A 282 17.73 4.87 -8.69
CA ARG A 282 18.98 5.31 -9.31
C ARG A 282 19.17 6.83 -9.18
N LYS A 283 18.13 7.61 -9.51
CA LYS A 283 18.14 9.08 -9.35
C LYS A 283 18.31 9.52 -7.90
N TRP A 284 17.68 8.79 -6.97
CA TRP A 284 17.82 9.05 -5.54
C TRP A 284 19.26 8.83 -5.09
N ARG A 285 19.88 7.72 -5.52
CA ARG A 285 21.29 7.43 -5.22
C ARG A 285 22.23 8.54 -5.69
N GLU A 286 21.99 9.09 -6.88
CA GLU A 286 22.80 10.17 -7.45
C GLU A 286 22.62 11.51 -6.72
N SER A 287 21.44 11.79 -6.18
CA SER A 287 21.10 13.10 -5.60
C SER A 287 21.18 13.17 -4.07
N ARG A 288 20.89 12.06 -3.38
CA ARG A 288 20.73 12.00 -1.91
C ARG A 288 21.55 10.88 -1.25
N GLY A 289 22.27 10.08 -2.03
CA GLY A 289 23.01 8.93 -1.53
C GLY A 289 22.15 7.67 -1.37
N VAL A 290 22.68 6.68 -0.65
CA VAL A 290 22.03 5.37 -0.53
C VAL A 290 20.82 5.46 0.41
N LEU A 291 19.69 4.90 -0.01
CA LEU A 291 18.51 4.75 0.85
C LEU A 291 18.88 3.96 2.11
N THR A 292 18.48 4.46 3.27
CA THR A 292 18.66 3.75 4.54
C THR A 292 17.76 2.52 4.60
N HIS A 293 16.55 2.63 4.02
CA HIS A 293 15.68 1.50 3.76
C HIS A 293 15.94 0.94 2.36
N GLN A 294 16.49 -0.27 2.26
CA GLN A 294 16.52 -0.95 0.96
C GLN A 294 15.07 -1.22 0.53
N PRO A 295 14.62 -0.72 -0.64
CA PRO A 295 13.29 -1.04 -1.14
C PRO A 295 13.25 -2.54 -1.43
N GLY A 296 12.83 -3.31 -0.43
CA GLY A 296 12.60 -4.73 -0.54
C GLY A 296 11.56 -5.00 -1.62
N ARG A 297 11.56 -6.21 -2.17
CA ARG A 297 10.57 -6.60 -3.17
C ARG A 297 9.19 -6.65 -2.50
N ARG A 298 8.41 -5.57 -2.59
CA ARG A 298 7.06 -5.50 -2.04
C ARG A 298 6.22 -6.64 -2.60
N LEU A 299 5.38 -7.23 -1.76
CA LEU A 299 4.47 -8.28 -2.23
C LEU A 299 3.25 -7.61 -2.86
N HIS A 300 3.02 -7.91 -4.13
CA HIS A 300 1.88 -7.38 -4.89
C HIS A 300 0.57 -8.15 -4.61
N GLY A 301 0.19 -8.21 -3.33
CA GLY A 301 -1.06 -8.79 -2.86
C GLY A 301 -1.04 -10.31 -2.72
N THR A 302 -2.24 -10.89 -2.59
CA THR A 302 -2.48 -12.30 -2.23
C THR A 302 -1.67 -13.30 -3.05
N ARG A 303 -1.57 -13.12 -4.37
CA ARG A 303 -0.85 -14.09 -5.22
C ARG A 303 0.65 -14.10 -4.94
N ALA A 304 1.26 -12.92 -4.76
CA ALA A 304 2.69 -12.82 -4.44
C ALA A 304 2.99 -13.43 -3.07
N ILE A 305 2.13 -13.19 -2.08
CA ILE A 305 2.23 -13.77 -0.73
C ILE A 305 2.13 -15.30 -0.80
N PHE A 306 1.12 -15.81 -1.52
CA PHE A 306 0.93 -17.24 -1.72
C PHE A 306 2.15 -17.90 -2.38
N GLU A 307 2.69 -17.30 -3.44
CA GLU A 307 3.87 -17.82 -4.14
C GLU A 307 5.14 -17.80 -3.26
N GLN A 308 5.34 -16.75 -2.47
CA GLN A 308 6.47 -16.69 -1.53
C GLN A 308 6.39 -17.77 -0.46
N LYS A 309 5.20 -17.96 0.13
CA LYS A 309 4.94 -19.03 1.12
C LYS A 309 5.32 -20.41 0.57
N HIS A 310 4.84 -20.74 -0.63
CA HIS A 310 5.08 -22.06 -1.23
C HIS A 310 6.56 -22.27 -1.55
N ARG A 311 7.28 -21.22 -1.95
CA ARG A 311 8.74 -21.29 -2.13
C ARG A 311 9.46 -21.54 -0.80
N ALA A 312 9.08 -20.83 0.26
CA ALA A 312 9.68 -21.02 1.59
C ALA A 312 9.45 -22.44 2.13
N ALA A 313 8.23 -22.98 1.98
CA ALA A 313 7.91 -24.34 2.37
C ALA A 313 8.72 -25.39 1.58
N ALA A 314 8.87 -25.21 0.26
CA ALA A 314 9.66 -26.11 -0.58
C ALA A 314 11.16 -26.13 -0.22
N ILE A 315 11.70 -24.98 0.21
CA ILE A 315 13.09 -24.87 0.70
C ILE A 315 13.22 -25.59 2.05
N SER A 316 12.26 -25.41 2.96
CA SER A 316 12.27 -26.06 4.27
C SER A 316 12.07 -27.58 4.18
N SER A 317 11.43 -28.09 3.13
CA SER A 317 11.17 -29.52 2.92
C SER A 317 12.25 -30.23 2.10
N GLY A 318 13.43 -29.64 1.90
CA GLY A 318 14.56 -30.29 1.21
C GLY A 318 14.41 -30.42 -0.31
N GLY A 319 13.53 -29.63 -0.94
CA GLY A 319 13.33 -29.66 -2.39
C GLY A 319 14.54 -29.12 -3.16
N ILE A 320 15.07 -29.90 -4.11
CA ILE A 320 16.13 -29.52 -5.04
C ILE A 320 15.79 -28.17 -5.67
N ARG A 321 16.72 -27.20 -5.60
CA ARG A 321 16.62 -25.91 -6.29
C ARG A 321 16.26 -26.17 -7.76
N PRO A 322 15.19 -25.57 -8.33
CA PRO A 322 15.16 -25.44 -9.78
C PRO A 322 16.36 -24.55 -10.16
N HIS A 323 17.28 -25.11 -10.93
CA HIS A 323 18.36 -24.37 -11.57
C HIS A 323 17.76 -23.15 -12.26
N ASN A 324 18.06 -21.95 -11.77
CA ASN A 324 17.91 -20.76 -12.59
C ASN A 324 18.92 -20.92 -13.73
N PRO A 325 18.50 -20.91 -15.01
CA PRO A 325 19.46 -20.74 -16.08
C PRO A 325 20.09 -19.35 -15.91
N PRO A 326 21.42 -19.20 -16.04
CA PRO A 326 22.03 -17.88 -16.08
C PRO A 326 21.45 -17.13 -17.28
N LEU A 327 20.87 -15.96 -17.03
CA LEU A 327 20.53 -15.01 -18.09
C LEU A 327 21.83 -14.69 -18.82
N SER A 328 21.91 -15.17 -20.06
CA SER A 328 22.97 -14.90 -21.00
C SER A 328 23.21 -13.40 -21.08
N ILE A 329 24.41 -12.99 -20.67
CA ILE A 329 25.01 -11.72 -21.06
C ILE A 329 25.01 -11.71 -22.59
N THR A 330 24.14 -10.89 -23.20
CA THR A 330 24.27 -10.55 -24.61
C THR A 330 25.60 -9.82 -24.77
N ARG A 331 26.63 -10.58 -25.16
CA ARG A 331 27.88 -10.06 -25.72
C ARG A 331 27.51 -9.19 -26.91
N GLU A 332 27.96 -7.95 -26.88
CA GLU A 332 28.11 -7.10 -28.05
C GLU A 332 28.78 -7.92 -29.16
N ARG A 333 28.07 -8.12 -30.27
CA ARG A 333 28.70 -8.60 -31.50
C ARG A 333 29.47 -7.42 -32.10
N SER A 334 30.77 -7.53 -31.98
CA SER A 334 31.77 -6.91 -32.82
C SER A 334 31.37 -6.97 -34.30
N GLN A 335 31.45 -5.83 -34.97
CA GLN A 335 31.38 -5.69 -36.42
C GLN A 335 32.53 -6.48 -37.07
N PRO A 336 32.32 -7.16 -38.20
CA PRO A 336 33.42 -7.67 -38.99
C PRO A 336 34.01 -6.54 -39.87
N GLU A 337 35.31 -6.34 -39.72
CA GLU A 337 36.17 -5.63 -40.67
C GLU A 337 36.05 -6.30 -42.05
N PHE A 338 35.68 -5.52 -43.07
CA PHE A 338 36.00 -5.83 -44.46
C PHE A 338 37.07 -4.84 -44.92
N LEU A 339 38.34 -5.28 -44.84
CA LEU A 339 39.38 -4.79 -45.74
C LEU A 339 39.32 -5.67 -47.01
N ASN A 340 39.13 -5.07 -48.18
CA ASN A 340 40.23 -4.66 -49.06
C ASN A 340 39.85 -4.68 -50.56
N LYS A 341 40.42 -3.70 -51.28
CA LYS A 341 40.71 -3.62 -52.73
C LYS A 341 39.79 -2.77 -53.64
N THR A 342 40.25 -1.53 -53.84
CA THR A 342 40.75 -0.95 -55.10
C THR A 342 39.89 -1.10 -56.37
N VAL A 343 39.57 0.03 -57.02
CA VAL A 343 40.00 0.44 -58.38
C VAL A 343 39.14 1.64 -58.85
N LEU A 344 39.85 2.68 -59.29
CA LEU A 344 39.45 3.93 -59.98
C LEU A 344 38.88 5.09 -59.14
#